data_AF-A0A524KJ43-F1
#
_entry.id   AF-A0A524KJ43-F1
#
_cell.length_a   1.000
_cell.length_b   1.000
_cell.length_c   1.000
_cell.angle_alpha   90.00
_cell.angle_beta   90.00
_cell.angle_gamma   90.00
#
_symmetry.space_group_name_H-M   'P 1'
#
loop_
_entity.id
_entity.type
_entity.pdbx_description
1 polymer ?
#
loop_
_entity_poly.entity_id
_entity_poly.type
_entity_poly.pdbx_seq_one_letter_code
_entity_poly.pdbx_strand_id
1 'polypeptide(L)'
;MNGAGNPLPITAALPELATALANGRRALLQAPPGAGKSTGVPLALVDAHWLKGRRILLLEPRRLAARAVAARMASTLGELPG
;
A
#
# COMPACT_ATOMS: atom_id res chain seq x y z
N MET A 1 -7.50 18.70 -7.86
CA MET A 1 -8.47 18.96 -6.77
C MET A 1 -8.34 17.80 -5.79
N ASN A 2 -7.60 18.03 -4.69
CA ASN A 2 -7.18 17.01 -3.75
C ASN A 2 -8.36 16.59 -2.87
N GLY A 3 -8.89 15.39 -3.09
CA GLY A 3 -9.85 14.77 -2.19
C GLY A 3 -9.16 14.41 -0.88
N ALA A 4 -9.18 15.30 0.10
CA ALA A 4 -8.80 15.01 1.47
C ALA A 4 -9.86 14.09 2.11
N GLY A 5 -9.95 12.85 1.62
CA GLY A 5 -10.58 11.76 2.35
C GLY A 5 -9.77 11.53 3.62
N ASN A 6 -10.47 11.33 4.74
CA ASN A 6 -9.86 11.07 6.04
C ASN A 6 -8.70 10.06 5.90
N PRO A 7 -7.47 10.39 6.37
CA PRO A 7 -6.33 9.49 6.21
C PRO A 7 -6.67 8.09 6.75
N LEU A 8 -6.29 7.07 5.96
CA LEU A 8 -6.49 5.69 6.36
C LEU A 8 -5.77 5.44 7.69
N PRO A 9 -6.30 4.59 8.59
CA PRO A 9 -5.62 4.28 9.86
C PRO A 9 -4.18 3.79 9.69
N ILE A 10 -3.86 3.16 8.56
CA ILE A 10 -2.50 2.71 8.26
C ILE A 10 -1.48 3.84 8.10
N THR A 11 -1.91 5.06 7.76
CA THR A 11 -1.02 6.20 7.46
C THR A 11 -0.05 6.50 8.60
N ALA A 12 -0.48 6.33 9.85
CA ALA A 12 0.36 6.55 11.03
C ALA A 12 1.56 5.58 11.11
N ALA A 13 1.45 4.37 10.54
CA ALA A 13 2.50 3.35 10.58
C ALA A 13 3.47 3.40 9.38
N LEU A 14 3.15 4.17 8.33
CA LEU A 14 3.93 4.17 7.08
C LEU A 14 5.36 4.69 7.24
N PRO A 15 5.65 5.76 8.01
CA PRO A 15 7.03 6.25 8.16
C PRO A 15 7.96 5.24 8.83
N GLU A 16 7.48 4.56 9.88
CA GLU A 16 8.24 3.53 10.57
C GLU A 16 8.45 2.31 9.68
N LEU A 17 7.41 1.87 8.97
CA LEU A 17 7.51 0.77 8.00
C LEU A 17 8.51 1.06 6.89
N ALA A 18 8.48 2.25 6.31
CA ALA A 18 9.41 2.66 5.26
C ALA A 18 10.85 2.66 5.76
N THR A 19 11.08 3.17 6.97
CA THR A 19 12.40 3.17 7.62
C THR A 19 12.90 1.74 7.88
N ALA A 20 12.05 0.86 8.41
CA ALA A 20 12.40 -0.53 8.68
C ALA A 20 12.75 -1.29 7.39
N LEU A 21 12.04 -1.05 6.29
CA LEU A 21 12.31 -1.67 4.99
C LEU A 21 13.51 -1.05 4.25
N ALA A 22 13.81 0.23 4.49
CA ALA A 22 15.02 0.86 3.93
C ALA A 22 16.31 0.33 4.59
N ASN A 23 16.26 0.05 5.90
CA ASN A 23 17.40 -0.41 6.68
C ASN A 23 17.48 -1.95 6.82
N GLY A 24 16.45 -2.67 6.35
CA GLY A 24 16.30 -4.10 6.55
C GLY A 24 15.78 -4.82 5.32
N ARG A 25 15.49 -6.11 5.46
CA ARG A 25 14.95 -6.95 4.37
C ARG A 25 13.48 -7.32 4.56
N ARG A 26 12.96 -7.19 5.79
CA ARG A 26 11.65 -7.69 6.21
C ARG A 26 11.09 -6.81 7.33
N ALA A 27 9.78 -6.64 7.34
CA ALA A 27 9.04 -6.01 8.42
C ALA A 27 7.72 -6.78 8.63
N LEU A 28 7.21 -6.80 9.85
CA LEU A 28 5.87 -7.30 10.18
C LEU A 28 4.98 -6.10 10.48
N LEU A 29 3.89 -5.97 9.75
CA LEU A 29 2.92 -4.90 9.94
C LEU A 29 1.61 -5.47 10.46
N GLN A 30 1.28 -5.16 11.71
CA GLN A 30 0.00 -5.47 12.30
C GLN A 30 -0.89 -4.24 12.26
N ALA A 31 -2.11 -4.39 11.74
CA ALA A 31 -3.13 -3.35 11.83
C ALA A 31 -4.53 -3.99 11.87
N PRO A 32 -5.57 -3.31 12.36
CA PRO A 32 -6.94 -3.81 12.34
C PRO A 32 -7.46 -4.12 10.92
N PRO A 33 -8.45 -5.02 10.76
CA PRO A 33 -9.19 -5.17 9.51
C PRO A 33 -9.72 -3.83 9.01
N GLY A 34 -9.72 -3.60 7.70
CA GLY A 34 -10.18 -2.32 7.12
C GLY A 34 -9.23 -1.13 7.28
N ALA A 35 -8.11 -1.24 8.01
CA ALA A 35 -7.15 -0.14 8.21
C ALA A 35 -6.47 0.39 6.93
N GLY A 36 -6.61 -0.30 5.80
CA GLY A 36 -6.01 0.10 4.53
C GLY A 36 -4.65 -0.53 4.23
N LYS A 37 -4.27 -1.63 4.89
CA LYS A 37 -2.97 -2.30 4.70
C LYS A 37 -2.68 -2.67 3.24
N SER A 38 -3.58 -3.41 2.60
CA SER A 38 -3.39 -3.89 1.22
C SER A 38 -3.48 -2.80 0.15
N THR A 39 -4.04 -1.63 0.47
CA THR A 39 -4.27 -0.54 -0.50
C THR A 39 -3.36 0.67 -0.29
N GLY A 40 -3.04 1.01 0.96
CA GLY A 40 -2.21 2.16 1.30
C GLY A 40 -0.71 1.85 1.30
N VAL A 41 -0.31 0.67 1.79
CA VAL A 41 1.12 0.32 1.90
C VAL A 41 1.80 0.24 0.54
N PRO A 42 1.26 -0.45 -0.49
CA PRO A 42 1.92 -0.51 -1.79
C PRO A 42 2.07 0.87 -2.42
N LEU A 43 1.02 1.71 -2.35
CA LEU A 43 1.03 3.07 -2.88
C LEU A 43 2.05 3.97 -2.18
N ALA A 44 2.24 3.81 -0.87
CA ALA A 44 3.22 4.59 -0.11
C ALA A 44 4.68 4.15 -0.36
N LEU A 45 4.90 2.92 -0.81
CA LEU A 45 6.23 2.34 -1.01
C LEU A 45 6.65 2.28 -2.48
N VAL A 46 5.75 2.56 -3.44
CA VAL A 46 6.04 2.46 -4.88
C VAL A 46 7.19 3.37 -5.31
N ASP A 47 7.34 4.52 -4.65
CA ASP A 47 8.40 5.51 -4.92
C ASP A 47 9.61 5.37 -3.98
N ALA A 48 9.67 4.30 -3.18
CA ALA A 48 10.77 4.12 -2.24
C ALA A 48 12.12 3.98 -2.98
N HIS A 49 13.14 4.73 -2.53
CA HIS A 49 14.47 4.75 -3.18
C HIS A 49 15.10 3.37 -3.32
N TRP A 50 14.80 2.45 -2.41
CA TRP A 50 15.33 1.09 -2.43
C TRP A 50 14.61 0.21 -3.45
N LEU A 51 13.42 0.58 -3.91
CA LEU A 51 12.70 -0.17 -4.93
C LEU A 51 13.38 0.00 -6.31
N LYS A 52 13.96 1.16 -6.63
CA LYS A 52 14.77 1.43 -7.84
C LYS A 52 14.14 0.92 -9.15
N GLY A 53 12.86 1.21 -9.37
CA GLY A 53 12.13 0.77 -10.58
C GLY A 53 11.76 -0.72 -10.61
N ARG A 54 11.96 -1.45 -9.50
CA ARG A 54 11.42 -2.81 -9.34
C ARG A 54 9.92 -2.75 -9.08
N ARG A 55 9.27 -3.92 -9.17
CA ARG A 55 7.84 -4.08 -8.95
C ARG A 55 7.56 -4.54 -7.52
N ILE A 56 6.44 -4.10 -6.95
CA ILE A 56 5.89 -4.66 -5.72
C ILE A 56 4.97 -5.83 -6.11
N LEU A 57 5.25 -7.02 -5.55
CA LEU A 57 4.34 -8.15 -5.65
C LEU A 57 3.48 -8.22 -4.39
N LEU A 58 2.18 -7.97 -4.53
CA LEU A 58 1.20 -8.10 -3.46
C LEU A 58 0.47 -9.44 -3.58
N LEU A 59 0.61 -10.29 -2.56
CA LEU A 59 -0.06 -11.58 -2.51
C LEU A 59 -1.35 -11.47 -1.69
N GLU A 60 -2.46 -11.90 -2.28
CA GLU A 60 -3.77 -11.97 -1.63
C GLU A 60 -4.31 -13.41 -1.73
N PRO A 61 -4.89 -13.98 -0.67
CA PRO A 61 -5.24 -15.40 -0.62
C PRO A 61 -6.40 -15.79 -1.54
N ARG A 62 -7.15 -14.81 -2.07
CA ARG A 62 -8.34 -15.05 -2.89
C ARG A 62 -8.39 -14.08 -4.06
N ARG A 63 -8.77 -14.57 -5.24
CA ARG A 63 -8.87 -13.79 -6.48
C ARG A 63 -9.74 -12.54 -6.35
N LEU A 64 -10.88 -12.63 -5.65
CA LEU A 64 -11.78 -11.50 -5.45
C LEU A 64 -11.11 -10.36 -4.66
N ALA A 65 -10.35 -10.70 -3.60
CA ALA A 65 -9.63 -9.72 -2.80
C ALA A 65 -8.55 -9.02 -3.63
N ALA A 66 -7.77 -9.78 -4.41
CA ALA A 66 -6.76 -9.21 -5.31
C ALA A 66 -7.35 -8.19 -6.29
N ARG A 67 -8.48 -8.53 -6.95
CA ARG A 67 -9.16 -7.63 -7.89
C ARG A 67 -9.71 -6.39 -7.19
N ALA A 68 -10.31 -6.55 -6.02
CA ALA A 68 -10.87 -5.43 -5.25
C ALA A 68 -9.78 -4.47 -4.78
N VAL A 69 -8.63 -4.99 -4.33
CA VAL A 69 -7.47 -4.18 -3.93
C VAL A 69 -6.89 -3.41 -5.12
N ALA A 70 -6.70 -4.06 -6.27
CA ALA A 70 -6.22 -3.41 -7.49
C ALA A 70 -7.17 -2.28 -7.94
N ALA A 71 -8.48 -2.55 -8.00
CA ALA A 71 -9.49 -1.55 -8.35
C ALA A 71 -9.51 -0.37 -7.38
N ARG A 72 -9.38 -0.63 -6.07
CA ARG A 72 -9.33 0.43 -5.06
C ARG A 72 -8.07 1.29 -5.19
N MET A 73 -6.90 0.70 -5.43
CA MET A 73 -5.66 1.45 -5.64
C MET A 73 -5.73 2.31 -6.90
N ALA A 74 -6.17 1.75 -8.03
CA ALA A 74 -6.35 2.52 -9.27
C ALA A 74 -7.33 3.69 -9.07
N SER A 75 -8.48 3.45 -8.45
CA SER A 75 -9.44 4.52 -8.13
C SER A 75 -8.86 5.60 -7.21
N THR A 76 -7.95 5.24 -6.29
CA THR A 76 -7.27 6.19 -5.40
C THR A 76 -6.32 7.09 -6.17
N LEU A 77 -5.71 6.57 -7.25
CA LEU A 77 -4.84 7.32 -8.16
C LEU A 77 -5.60 8.08 -9.25
N GLY A 78 -6.91 7.89 -9.38
CA GLY A 78 -7.70 8.42 -10.49
C GLY A 78 -7.49 7.65 -11.81
N GLU A 79 -7.07 6.40 -11.72
CA GLU A 79 -6.75 5.52 -12.85
C GLU A 79 -7.75 4.35 -12.96
N LEU A 80 -7.67 3.61 -14.08
CA LEU A 80 -8.40 2.35 -14.26
C LEU A 80 -7.52 1.17 -13.83
N PRO A 81 -8.08 0.12 -13.18
CA PRO A 81 -7.33 -1.10 -12.91
C PRO A 81 -6.92 -1.78 -14.22
N GLY A 82 -5.70 -2.33 -14.23
CA GLY A 82 -5.17 -3.13 -15.35
C GLY A 82 -5.69 -4.56 -15.42
#